data_AF-A0A1T3CGW5-F1
#
_entry.id   AF-A0A1T3CGW5-F1
#
_cell.length_a   1.000
_cell.length_b   1.000
_cell.length_c   1.000
_cell.angle_alpha   90.00
_cell.angle_beta   90.00
_cell.angle_gamma   90.00
#
_symmetry.space_group_name_H-M   'P 1'
#
loop_
_entity.id
_entity.type
_entity.pdbx_description
1 polymer ?
#
loop_
_entity_poly.entity_id
_entity_poly.type
_entity_poly.pdbx_seq_one_letter_code
_entity_poly.pdbx_strand_id
1 'polypeptide(L)'
;MSASVEDRFAKLSLSSDGKRSEDSTRIILATVYPKPGKTERIIELYQPIIKDGADKEPGCIQFQLFVDVNPETGNEEIFTIEKFKNLESLRLHQQGESLKEFNKITAAEDLHAKPVLVHVVKPVSGFAI
;
A
#
# COMPACT_ATOMS: atom_id res chain seq x y z
N MET A 1 22.97 -4.75 -2.47
CA MET A 1 21.98 -5.67 -1.88
C MET A 1 20.94 -4.82 -1.17
N SER A 2 19.66 -4.85 -1.59
CA SER A 2 18.62 -4.08 -0.91
C SER A 2 18.28 -4.78 0.41
N ALA A 3 18.17 -4.02 1.50
CA ALA A 3 17.63 -4.54 2.76
C ALA A 3 16.25 -5.17 2.52
N SER A 4 15.95 -6.27 3.21
CA SER A 4 14.63 -6.89 3.11
C SER A 4 13.57 -5.89 3.59
N VAL A 5 12.34 -6.08 3.12
CA VAL A 5 11.20 -5.27 3.57
C VAL A 5 11.09 -5.29 5.11
N GLU A 6 11.37 -6.44 5.73
CA GLU A 6 11.39 -6.65 7.19
C GLU A 6 12.48 -5.82 7.90
N ASP A 7 13.69 -5.75 7.35
CA ASP A 7 14.81 -4.96 7.91
C ASP A 7 14.53 -3.46 7.89
N ARG A 8 13.81 -2.97 6.88
CA ARG A 8 13.40 -1.57 6.78
C ARG A 8 12.36 -1.24 7.86
N PHE A 9 11.53 -2.21 8.25
CA PHE A 9 10.50 -2.04 9.28
C PHE A 9 11.05 -2.02 10.70
N ALA A 10 12.08 -2.80 11.00
CA ALA A 10 12.75 -2.76 12.30
C ALA A 10 13.35 -1.38 12.62
N LYS A 11 13.74 -0.60 11.59
CA LYS A 11 14.25 0.77 11.76
C LYS A 11 13.14 1.82 11.90
N LEU A 12 11.94 1.55 11.41
CA LEU A 12 10.77 2.44 11.53
C LEU A 12 10.14 2.43 12.93
N SER A 13 10.55 1.50 13.82
CA SER A 13 10.07 1.39 15.19
C SER A 13 10.88 2.20 16.21
N LEU A 14 11.89 2.98 15.80
CA LEU A 14 12.67 3.82 16.70
C LEU A 14 12.23 5.29 16.54
N SER A 15 11.54 5.81 17.56
CA SER A 15 11.32 7.25 17.71
C SER A 15 12.46 7.85 18.56
N SER A 16 12.87 9.08 18.25
CA SER A 16 13.90 9.82 18.99
C SER A 16 13.47 10.25 20.40
N ASP A 17 12.17 10.17 20.70
CA ASP A 17 11.55 10.86 21.83
C ASP A 17 10.97 9.92 22.90
N GLY A 18 11.31 8.62 22.87
CA GLY A 18 10.96 7.67 23.93
C GLY A 18 9.48 7.29 24.06
N LYS A 19 8.58 7.83 23.23
CA LYS A 19 7.20 7.30 23.08
C LYS A 19 7.22 6.07 22.17
N ARG A 20 6.59 4.97 22.60
CA ARG A 20 6.52 3.72 21.82
C ARG A 20 6.01 4.04 20.41
N SER A 21 6.89 3.84 19.43
CA SER A 21 6.61 4.12 18.00
C SER A 21 5.45 3.29 17.46
N GLU A 22 5.10 2.21 18.15
CA GLU A 22 4.16 1.18 17.72
C GLU A 22 2.73 1.71 17.63
N ASP A 23 2.34 2.64 18.51
CA ASP A 23 0.98 3.19 18.60
C ASP A 23 0.69 4.36 17.63
N SER A 24 1.69 4.79 16.87
CA SER A 24 1.52 5.92 15.95
C SER A 24 1.01 5.46 14.59
N THR A 25 0.16 6.28 13.97
CA THR A 25 -0.39 6.07 12.62
C THR A 25 0.71 5.70 11.62
N ARG A 26 0.39 4.76 10.73
CA ARG A 26 1.22 4.39 9.59
C ARG A 26 0.45 4.60 8.31
N ILE A 27 1.13 5.10 7.29
CA ILE A 27 0.55 5.33 5.98
C ILE A 27 1.36 4.54 4.96
N ILE A 28 0.69 3.77 4.10
CA ILE A 28 1.29 3.28 2.86
C ILE A 28 1.03 4.31 1.77
N LEU A 29 2.09 4.64 1.04
CA LEU A 29 2.03 5.25 -0.29
C LEU A 29 2.56 4.20 -1.26
N ALA A 30 1.68 3.62 -2.09
CA ALA A 30 2.10 2.69 -3.13
C ALA A 30 1.94 3.30 -4.51
N THR A 31 2.84 2.96 -5.42
CA THR A 31 2.71 3.19 -6.86
C THR A 31 2.77 1.86 -7.57
N VAL A 32 1.70 1.53 -8.28
CA VAL A 32 1.58 0.36 -9.14
C VAL A 32 1.73 0.82 -10.57
N TYR A 33 2.44 0.00 -11.35
CA TYR A 33 2.78 0.29 -12.73
C TYR A 33 2.12 -0.75 -13.64
N PRO A 34 0.83 -0.59 -14.00
CA PRO A 34 0.17 -1.44 -14.97
C PRO A 34 0.95 -1.52 -16.29
N LYS A 35 0.90 -2.66 -16.96
CA LYS A 35 1.18 -2.70 -18.40
C LYS A 35 0.08 -2.00 -19.19
N PRO A 36 0.35 -1.54 -20.43
CA PRO A 36 -0.66 -0.92 -21.27
C PRO A 36 -1.95 -1.75 -21.37
N GLY A 37 -3.10 -1.13 -21.07
CA GLY A 37 -4.42 -1.77 -21.09
C GLY A 37 -4.70 -2.76 -19.96
N LYS A 38 -3.93 -2.74 -18.85
CA LYS A 38 -4.13 -3.62 -17.68
C LYS A 38 -4.63 -2.91 -16.44
N THR A 39 -4.85 -1.60 -16.48
CA THR A 39 -5.21 -0.77 -15.33
C THR A 39 -6.53 -1.19 -14.70
N GLU A 40 -7.60 -1.33 -15.50
CA GLU A 40 -8.91 -1.76 -14.98
C GLU A 40 -8.83 -3.13 -14.33
N ARG A 41 -8.06 -4.06 -14.91
CA ARG A 41 -7.88 -5.40 -14.35
C ARG A 41 -7.22 -5.35 -12.96
N ILE A 42 -6.22 -4.50 -12.78
CA ILE A 42 -5.59 -4.31 -11.46
C ILE A 42 -6.58 -3.68 -10.47
N ILE A 43 -7.37 -2.69 -10.89
CA ILE A 43 -8.39 -2.04 -10.06
C ILE A 43 -9.47 -3.04 -9.61
N GLU A 44 -9.90 -3.95 -10.47
CA GLU A 44 -10.81 -5.06 -10.12
C GLU A 44 -10.21 -5.94 -9.02
N LEU A 45 -8.93 -6.30 -9.15
CA LEU A 45 -8.24 -7.14 -8.17
C LEU A 45 -8.00 -6.44 -6.83
N TYR A 46 -8.04 -5.11 -6.79
CA TYR A 46 -8.02 -4.34 -5.54
C TYR A 46 -9.35 -4.39 -4.77
N GLN A 47 -10.49 -4.64 -5.43
CA GLN A 47 -11.81 -4.58 -4.77
C GLN A 47 -11.93 -5.51 -3.55
N PRO A 48 -11.45 -6.77 -3.59
CA PRO A 48 -11.44 -7.63 -2.41
C PRO A 48 -10.57 -7.09 -1.27
N ILE A 49 -9.43 -6.47 -1.58
CA ILE A 49 -8.54 -5.87 -0.57
C ILE A 49 -9.24 -4.70 0.11
N ILE A 50 -9.86 -3.81 -0.67
CA ILE A 50 -10.60 -2.65 -0.16
C ILE A 50 -11.76 -3.12 0.73
N LYS A 51 -12.49 -4.15 0.28
CA LYS A 51 -13.58 -4.75 1.05
C LYS A 51 -13.08 -5.34 2.37
N ASP A 52 -11.99 -6.10 2.36
CA ASP A 52 -11.39 -6.65 3.58
C ASP A 52 -10.90 -5.54 4.52
N GLY A 53 -10.28 -4.50 3.98
CA GLY A 53 -9.89 -3.31 4.72
C GLY A 53 -11.07 -2.66 5.45
N ALA A 54 -12.22 -2.53 4.79
CA ALA A 54 -13.43 -1.97 5.39
C ALA A 54 -14.11 -2.90 6.41
N ASP A 55 -14.19 -4.19 6.13
CA ASP A 55 -15.02 -5.14 6.89
C ASP A 55 -14.25 -5.87 8.01
N LYS A 56 -12.96 -6.16 7.80
CA LYS A 56 -12.17 -7.07 8.63
C LYS A 56 -11.01 -6.39 9.33
N GLU A 57 -10.59 -5.22 8.87
CA GLU A 57 -9.44 -4.49 9.39
C GLU A 57 -9.89 -3.20 10.09
N PRO A 58 -10.42 -3.25 11.33
CA PRO A 58 -10.90 -2.04 12.03
C PRO A 58 -9.78 -1.01 12.30
N GLY A 59 -8.53 -1.40 12.13
CA GLY A 59 -7.36 -0.52 12.18
C GLY A 59 -7.01 0.15 10.85
N CYS A 60 -7.64 -0.23 9.74
CA CYS A 60 -7.56 0.43 8.44
C CYS A 60 -8.58 1.59 8.41
N ILE A 61 -8.06 2.82 8.35
CA ILE A 61 -8.84 4.06 8.49
C ILE A 61 -9.11 4.69 7.12
N GLN A 62 -8.26 4.39 6.13
CA GLN A 62 -8.37 4.89 4.77
C GLN A 62 -7.77 3.85 3.82
N PHE A 63 -8.46 3.59 2.72
CA PHE A 63 -7.91 2.88 1.56
C PHE A 63 -8.45 3.55 0.31
N GLN A 64 -7.59 4.21 -0.46
CA GLN A 64 -7.99 4.94 -1.66
C GLN A 64 -7.03 4.65 -2.80
N LEU A 65 -7.59 4.50 -4.00
CA LEU A 65 -6.86 4.40 -5.26
C LEU A 65 -7.03 5.69 -6.04
N PHE A 66 -5.97 6.06 -6.75
CA PHE A 66 -5.94 7.13 -7.71
C PHE A 66 -5.30 6.61 -8.99
N VAL A 67 -5.72 7.11 -10.14
CA VAL A 67 -5.09 6.80 -11.43
C VAL A 67 -4.55 8.11 -12.00
N ASP A 68 -3.30 8.10 -12.41
CA ASP A 68 -2.73 9.13 -13.28
C ASP A 68 -2.55 8.58 -14.69
N VAL A 69 -2.66 9.45 -15.68
CA VAL A 69 -2.42 9.13 -17.08
C VAL A 69 -1.30 10.02 -17.58
N ASN A 70 -0.17 9.42 -17.95
CA ASN A 70 0.94 10.17 -18.51
C ASN A 70 0.52 10.76 -19.88
N PRO A 71 0.50 12.10 -20.05
CA PRO A 71 -0.05 12.74 -21.23
C PRO A 71 0.80 12.54 -22.50
N GLU A 72 2.08 12.17 -22.36
CA GLU A 72 2.99 11.96 -23.49
C GLU A 72 2.92 10.53 -24.03
N THR A 73 2.71 9.56 -23.14
CA THR A 73 2.77 8.12 -23.48
C THR A 73 1.41 7.43 -23.44
N GLY A 74 0.41 8.02 -22.79
CA GLY A 74 -0.88 7.39 -22.50
C GLY A 74 -0.81 6.25 -21.49
N ASN A 75 0.35 5.99 -20.88
CA ASN A 75 0.50 4.97 -19.86
C ASN A 75 -0.13 5.44 -18.54
N GLU A 76 -0.75 4.51 -17.83
CA GLU A 76 -1.42 4.78 -16.56
C GLU A 76 -0.58 4.28 -15.39
N GLU A 77 -0.63 5.00 -14.27
CA GLU A 77 -0.07 4.57 -12.98
C GLU A 77 -1.17 4.62 -11.92
N ILE A 78 -1.19 3.63 -11.02
CA ILE A 78 -2.14 3.61 -9.91
C ILE A 78 -1.40 3.99 -8.63
N PHE A 79 -1.97 4.91 -7.85
CA PHE A 79 -1.44 5.32 -6.55
C PHE A 79 -2.39 4.86 -5.45
N THR A 80 -1.86 4.33 -4.34
CA THR A 80 -2.65 4.07 -3.14
C THR A 80 -2.26 4.96 -1.99
N ILE A 81 -3.27 5.40 -1.24
CA ILE A 81 -3.10 5.96 0.10
C ILE A 81 -3.86 5.05 1.06
N GLU A 82 -3.12 4.38 1.93
CA GLU A 82 -3.69 3.48 2.93
C GLU A 82 -3.24 3.93 4.32
N LYS A 83 -4.19 4.24 5.21
CA LYS A 83 -3.89 4.77 6.54
C LYS A 83 -4.30 3.76 7.59
N PHE A 84 -3.37 3.45 8.48
CA PHE A 84 -3.55 2.50 9.57
C PHE A 84 -3.38 3.19 10.92
N LYS A 85 -4.23 2.80 11.88
CA LYS A 85 -4.21 3.31 13.25
C LYS A 85 -2.82 3.24 13.87
N ASN A 86 -2.14 2.11 13.67
CA ASN A 86 -0.85 1.79 14.27
C ASN A 86 -0.09 0.75 13.42
N LEU A 87 1.13 0.40 13.84
CA LEU A 87 1.97 -0.55 13.09
C LEU A 87 1.41 -1.98 13.10
N GLU A 88 0.71 -2.39 14.17
CA GLU A 88 0.05 -3.69 14.25
C GLU A 88 -1.05 -3.84 13.19
N SER A 89 -1.88 -2.81 13.03
CA SER A 89 -2.94 -2.78 12.01
C SER A 89 -2.37 -2.92 10.59
N LEU A 90 -1.27 -2.22 10.31
CA LEU A 90 -0.54 -2.37 9.04
C LEU A 90 -0.01 -3.80 8.84
N ARG A 91 0.52 -4.45 9.89
CA ARG A 91 1.02 -5.83 9.78
C ARG A 91 -0.09 -6.82 9.50
N LEU A 92 -1.25 -6.64 10.13
CA LEU A 92 -2.43 -7.47 9.86
C LEU A 92 -2.86 -7.33 8.40
N HIS A 93 -2.92 -6.09 7.88
CA HIS A 93 -3.21 -5.82 6.48
C HIS A 93 -2.25 -6.57 5.52
N GLN A 94 -0.94 -6.48 5.78
CA GLN A 94 0.08 -7.16 4.96
C GLN A 94 -0.01 -8.69 4.98
N GLN A 95 -0.67 -9.26 5.97
CA GLN A 95 -0.87 -10.71 6.12
C GLN A 95 -2.21 -11.17 5.53
N GLY A 96 -3.06 -10.25 5.06
CA GLY A 96 -4.39 -10.52 4.54
C GLY A 96 -4.39 -11.43 3.32
N GLU A 97 -5.35 -12.36 3.28
CA GLU A 97 -5.48 -13.34 2.20
C GLU A 97 -5.82 -12.67 0.85
N SER A 98 -6.63 -11.60 0.85
CA SER A 98 -6.94 -10.84 -0.36
C SER A 98 -5.71 -10.19 -0.99
N LEU A 99 -4.78 -9.66 -0.18
CA LEU A 99 -3.51 -9.12 -0.66
C LEU A 99 -2.59 -10.22 -1.22
N LYS A 100 -2.54 -11.39 -0.57
CA LYS A 100 -1.78 -12.55 -1.08
C LYS A 100 -2.32 -13.01 -2.42
N GLU A 101 -3.63 -13.15 -2.56
CA GLU A 101 -4.26 -13.56 -3.81
C GLU A 101 -4.08 -12.51 -4.92
N PHE A 102 -4.18 -11.21 -4.59
CA PHE A 102 -3.83 -10.13 -5.51
C PHE A 102 -2.40 -10.26 -6.05
N ASN A 103 -1.41 -10.44 -5.17
CA ASN A 103 -0.01 -10.57 -5.57
C ASN A 103 0.21 -11.80 -6.45
N LYS A 104 -0.45 -12.91 -6.14
CA LYS A 104 -0.41 -14.15 -6.93
C LYS A 104 -1.03 -13.96 -8.30
N ILE A 105 -2.22 -13.37 -8.40
CA ILE A 105 -2.91 -13.17 -9.68
C ILE A 105 -2.17 -12.16 -10.55
N THR A 106 -1.75 -11.03 -10.00
CA THR A 106 -1.02 -10.01 -10.77
C THR A 106 0.33 -10.51 -11.31
N ALA A 107 0.99 -11.42 -10.58
CA ALA A 107 2.18 -12.11 -11.06
C ALA A 107 1.84 -13.15 -12.14
N ALA A 108 0.81 -13.97 -11.94
CA ALA A 108 0.41 -15.00 -12.89
C ALA A 108 -0.11 -14.44 -14.22
N GLU A 109 -0.83 -13.32 -14.18
CA GLU A 109 -1.34 -12.60 -15.35
C GLU A 109 -0.30 -11.62 -15.94
N ASP A 110 0.89 -11.49 -15.32
CA ASP A 110 1.99 -10.63 -15.77
C ASP A 110 1.55 -9.16 -16.01
N LEU A 111 0.86 -8.60 -15.02
CA LEU A 111 0.14 -7.32 -15.14
C LEU A 111 1.02 -6.07 -14.91
N HIS A 112 2.17 -6.22 -14.26
CA HIS A 112 3.03 -5.09 -13.90
C HIS A 112 4.15 -4.86 -14.92
N ALA A 113 4.34 -3.60 -15.35
CA ALA A 113 5.43 -3.20 -16.23
C ALA A 113 6.78 -3.16 -15.51
N LYS A 114 6.77 -2.88 -14.20
CA LYS A 114 7.93 -2.86 -13.30
C LYS A 114 7.48 -3.12 -11.86
N PRO A 115 8.40 -3.45 -10.91
CA PRO A 115 8.02 -3.73 -9.54
C PRO A 115 7.22 -2.60 -8.89
N VAL A 116 6.18 -2.95 -8.11
CA VAL A 116 5.40 -2.01 -7.32
C VAL A 116 6.30 -1.30 -6.32
N LEU A 117 6.17 0.02 -6.24
CA LEU A 117 6.89 0.84 -5.27
C LEU A 117 6.02 1.02 -4.02
N VAL A 118 6.55 0.69 -2.84
CA VAL A 118 5.83 0.83 -1.57
C VAL A 118 6.67 1.62 -0.58
N HIS A 119 6.09 2.69 -0.05
CA HIS A 119 6.62 3.47 1.06
C HIS A 119 5.71 3.32 2.27
N VAL A 120 6.30 2.98 3.42
CA VAL A 120 5.62 3.11 4.71
C VAL A 120 6.15 4.35 5.41
N VAL A 121 5.25 5.30 5.61
CA VAL A 121 5.57 6.64 6.10
C VAL A 121 4.80 6.95 7.38
N LYS A 122 5.28 7.96 8.10
CA LYS A 122 4.57 8.60 9.20
C LYS A 122 4.21 10.02 8.79
N PRO A 123 3.05 10.56 9.19
CA PRO A 123 2.77 11.97 9.00
C PRO A 123 3.79 12.80 9.79
N VAL A 124 4.25 13.91 9.22
CA VAL A 124 5.22 14.83 9.86
C VAL A 124 4.60 16.20 10.11
N SER A 125 3.80 16.73 9.17
CA SER A 125 3.09 18.01 9.27
C SER A 125 1.93 18.07 8.26
N GLY A 126 0.99 19.01 8.44
CA GLY A 126 -0.20 19.17 7.60
C GLY A 126 -1.51 18.78 8.30
N PHE A 127 -2.64 18.89 7.59
CA PHE A 127 -3.96 18.48 8.07
C PHE A 127 -4.59 17.45 7.14
N ALA A 128 -5.27 16.47 7.72
CA ALA A 128 -6.19 15.56 7.05
C ALA A 128 -7.49 15.59 7.86
N ILE A 129 -8.58 15.97 7.20
CA ILE A 129 -9.91 16.15 7.79
C ILE A 129 -10.79 14.94 7.53
#